data_AF-A0A0F2PEX4-F1
#
_entry.id   AF-A0A0F2PEX4-F1
#
_cell.length_a   1.000
_cell.length_b   1.000
_cell.length_c   1.000
_cell.angle_alpha   90.00
_cell.angle_beta   90.00
_cell.angle_gamma   90.00
#
_symmetry.space_group_name_H-M   'P 1'
#
loop_
_entity.id
_entity.type
_entity.pdbx_description
1 polymer ?
#
loop_
_entity_poly.entity_id
_entity_poly.type
_entity_poly.pdbx_seq_one_letter_code
_entity_poly.pdbx_strand_id
1 'polypeptide(L)'
;MHKQETLERIRELTMSGNTPEVSRLANELLAQSPDADNRRWLSLTLATMVYEEKGLQKKMPIITALAGLEEKQQPLHIEYCHDREEIANELGKANNWTELLTLLRSSLLRWQPDTESPADLAWLTKCFRKTKENCRSLKAELILHKPDGGIFKTNSNSYMNILLAETLAAGATAWHRCLRGPGGVNYCLDNLWVFAEEEFFTEFMNLLSQDPVAYMALVNETVEHKGSQGLENILKLDNLLQGVLASQYCLTKLLQECLSVAAGSDRSVSEINLALQPAKEELLTLLK
;
A
#
# COMPACT_ATOMS: atom_id res chain seq x y z
N MET A 1 33.57 15.98 -2.19
CA MET A 1 34.00 16.57 -0.91
C MET A 1 32.83 16.91 0.02
N HIS A 2 31.67 17.40 -0.46
CA HIS A 2 30.58 17.84 0.42
C HIS A 2 29.69 16.80 1.15
N LYS A 3 29.70 15.51 0.78
CA LYS A 3 28.71 14.54 1.31
C LYS A 3 28.92 14.17 2.77
N GLN A 4 30.17 13.95 3.15
CA GLN A 4 30.55 13.46 4.48
C GLN A 4 30.50 14.59 5.51
N GLU A 5 30.98 15.78 5.13
CA GLU A 5 30.85 17.03 5.91
C GLU A 5 29.39 17.36 6.23
N THR A 6 28.48 17.15 5.28
CA THR A 6 27.06 17.47 5.47
C THR A 6 26.36 16.46 6.38
N LEU A 7 26.68 15.16 6.27
CA LEU A 7 26.18 14.15 7.20
C LEU A 7 26.71 14.34 8.62
N GLU A 8 28.00 14.65 8.74
CA GLU A 8 28.61 15.03 10.02
C GLU A 8 27.89 16.24 10.59
N ARG A 9 27.55 17.22 9.76
CA ARG A 9 26.78 18.39 10.18
C ARG A 9 25.37 18.02 10.67
N ILE A 10 24.65 17.15 9.97
CA ILE A 10 23.34 16.65 10.45
C ILE A 10 23.51 15.92 11.78
N ARG A 11 24.50 15.03 11.91
CA ARG A 11 24.78 14.30 13.16
C ARG A 11 25.09 15.25 14.32
N GLU A 12 25.95 16.23 14.12
CA GLU A 12 26.27 17.27 15.11
C GLU A 12 25.02 18.05 15.54
N LEU A 13 24.15 18.41 14.59
CA LEU A 13 22.92 19.16 14.86
C LEU A 13 21.87 18.30 15.58
N THR A 14 21.75 17.02 15.23
CA THR A 14 20.92 16.05 15.93
C THR A 14 21.41 15.85 17.38
N MET A 15 22.73 15.74 17.58
CA MET A 15 23.33 15.60 18.90
C MET A 15 23.11 16.85 19.77
N SER A 16 23.26 18.04 19.20
CA SER A 16 23.05 19.33 19.87
C SER A 16 21.57 19.70 20.07
N GLY A 17 20.64 18.93 19.49
CA GLY A 17 19.19 19.13 19.66
C GLY A 17 18.62 20.31 18.88
N ASN A 18 19.32 20.81 17.85
CA ASN A 18 18.84 21.90 17.00
C ASN A 18 17.85 21.39 15.94
N THR A 19 16.66 20.98 16.37
CA THR A 19 15.65 20.31 15.53
C THR A 19 15.18 21.13 14.30
N PRO A 20 15.04 22.47 14.35
CA PRO A 20 14.65 23.24 13.17
C PRO A 20 15.73 23.20 12.07
N GLU A 21 17.00 23.29 12.45
CA GLU A 21 18.11 23.27 11.50
C GLU A 21 18.32 21.87 10.90
N VAL A 22 18.10 20.80 11.68
CA VAL A 22 18.07 19.42 11.17
C VAL A 22 16.97 19.26 10.14
N SER A 23 15.75 19.76 10.41
CA SER A 23 14.63 19.70 9.47
C SER A 23 14.94 20.43 8.16
N ARG A 24 15.46 21.66 8.27
CA ARG A 24 15.83 22.49 7.12
C ARG A 24 16.88 21.79 6.25
N LEU A 25 17.97 21.34 6.85
CA LEU A 25 19.06 20.69 6.12
C LEU A 25 18.62 19.35 5.51
N ALA A 26 17.88 18.51 6.24
CA ALA A 26 17.40 17.24 5.71
C ALA A 26 16.51 17.47 4.47
N ASN A 27 15.57 18.42 4.55
CA ASN A 27 14.69 18.77 3.43
C ASN A 27 15.45 19.38 2.25
N GLU A 28 16.35 20.33 2.49
CA GLU A 28 17.15 20.97 1.44
C GLU A 28 18.03 19.97 0.71
N LEU A 29 18.67 19.04 1.42
CA LEU A 29 19.59 18.08 0.80
C LEU A 29 18.88 17.02 -0.02
N LEU A 30 17.71 16.58 0.44
CA LEU A 30 16.86 15.66 -0.30
C LEU A 30 16.29 16.34 -1.55
N ALA A 31 15.92 17.63 -1.48
CA ALA A 31 15.41 18.40 -2.61
C ALA A 31 16.51 18.80 -3.63
N GLN A 32 17.71 19.15 -3.15
CA GLN A 32 18.80 19.70 -3.97
C GLN A 32 19.74 18.63 -4.56
N SER A 33 19.53 17.34 -4.31
CA SER A 33 20.35 16.28 -4.92
C SER A 33 19.86 15.95 -6.34
N PRO A 34 20.53 16.40 -7.42
CA PRO A 34 20.10 16.16 -8.81
C PRO A 34 20.39 14.73 -9.28
N ASP A 35 21.30 14.03 -8.59
CA ASP A 35 21.72 12.68 -8.89
C ASP A 35 20.92 11.66 -8.06
N ALA A 36 20.25 10.74 -8.75
CA ALA A 36 19.37 9.74 -8.16
C ALA A 36 20.12 8.81 -7.19
N ASP A 37 21.36 8.44 -7.51
CA ASP A 37 22.17 7.56 -6.66
C ASP A 37 22.57 8.26 -5.37
N ASN A 38 22.87 9.56 -5.45
CA ASN A 38 23.20 10.38 -4.27
C ASN A 38 21.99 10.57 -3.36
N ARG A 39 20.82 10.82 -3.94
CA ARG A 39 19.58 10.95 -3.17
C ARG A 39 19.23 9.65 -2.46
N ARG A 40 19.37 8.51 -3.15
CA ARG A 40 19.14 7.18 -2.56
C ARG A 40 20.10 6.87 -1.42
N TRP A 41 21.39 7.12 -1.61
CA TRP A 41 22.38 6.90 -0.54
C TRP A 41 22.12 7.79 0.68
N LEU A 42 21.77 9.07 0.44
CA LEU A 42 21.49 10.02 1.51
C LEU A 42 20.23 9.61 2.29
N SER A 43 19.15 9.26 1.59
CA SER A 43 17.91 8.84 2.23
C SER A 43 18.12 7.58 3.06
N LEU A 44 18.85 6.59 2.55
CA LEU A 44 19.22 5.37 3.29
C LEU A 44 20.02 5.70 4.55
N THR A 45 21.01 6.59 4.45
CA THR A 45 21.84 6.97 5.58
C THR A 45 21.03 7.68 6.67
N LEU A 46 20.11 8.56 6.27
CA LEU A 46 19.19 9.24 7.18
C LEU A 46 18.22 8.25 7.86
N ALA A 47 17.72 7.24 7.14
CA ALA A 47 16.91 6.18 7.75
C ALA A 47 17.71 5.36 8.77
N THR A 48 18.98 5.02 8.49
CA THR A 48 19.86 4.36 9.48
C THR A 48 19.99 5.21 10.74
N MET A 49 20.18 6.52 10.61
CA MET A 49 20.24 7.42 11.77
C MET A 49 18.94 7.43 12.57
N VAL A 50 17.77 7.34 11.92
CA VAL A 50 16.47 7.24 12.59
C VAL A 50 16.36 5.96 13.42
N TYR A 51 16.84 4.83 12.89
CA TYR A 51 16.82 3.55 13.62
C TYR A 51 17.78 3.55 14.82
N GLU A 52 18.94 4.21 14.72
CA GLU A 52 19.95 4.27 15.78
C GLU A 52 19.62 5.31 16.87
N GLU A 53 18.93 6.39 16.53
CA GLU A 53 18.60 7.48 17.46
C GLU A 53 17.46 7.11 18.42
N LYS A 54 17.74 7.23 19.72
CA LYS A 54 16.79 6.92 20.81
C LYS A 54 15.92 8.12 21.18
N GLY A 55 16.38 9.33 20.92
CA GLY A 55 15.62 10.55 21.20
C GLY A 55 14.58 10.81 20.13
N LEU A 56 13.31 10.51 20.43
CA LEU A 56 12.17 10.77 19.53
C LEU A 56 12.21 12.17 18.90
N GLN A 57 12.33 13.22 19.72
CA GLN A 57 12.36 14.61 19.26
C GLN A 57 13.53 14.92 18.31
N LYS A 58 14.65 14.21 18.43
CA LYS A 58 15.83 14.40 17.58
C LYS A 58 15.65 13.80 16.19
N LYS A 59 14.89 12.71 16.07
CA LYS A 59 14.67 12.02 14.80
C LYS A 59 13.38 12.41 14.09
N MET A 60 12.38 12.98 14.77
CA MET A 60 11.14 13.46 14.12
C MET A 60 11.37 14.38 12.91
N PRO A 61 12.33 15.34 12.94
CA PRO A 61 12.66 16.14 11.76
C PRO A 61 13.10 15.31 10.55
N ILE A 62 13.91 14.27 10.80
CA ILE A 62 14.45 13.38 9.76
C ILE A 62 13.33 12.48 9.23
N ILE A 63 12.50 11.92 10.11
CA ILE A 63 11.34 11.10 9.74
C ILE A 63 10.40 11.89 8.82
N THR A 64 10.08 13.13 9.19
CA THR A 64 9.20 14.00 8.40
C THR A 64 9.80 14.30 7.03
N ALA A 65 11.10 14.57 6.97
CA ALA A 65 11.81 14.80 5.70
C ALA A 65 11.83 13.56 4.80
N LEU A 66 12.06 12.37 5.37
CA LEU A 66 12.02 11.10 4.64
C LEU A 66 10.61 10.76 4.16
N ALA A 67 9.58 11.07 4.94
CA ALA A 67 8.18 10.88 4.57
C ALA A 67 7.72 11.81 3.42
N GLY A 68 8.41 12.94 3.22
CA GLY A 68 8.17 13.86 2.11
C GLY A 68 8.77 13.41 0.77
N LEU A 69 9.56 12.33 0.74
CA LEU A 69 10.10 11.78 -0.50
C LEU A 69 9.03 11.03 -1.31
N GLU A 70 9.25 10.89 -2.61
CA GLU A 70 8.46 9.96 -3.43
C GLU A 70 8.55 8.55 -2.86
N GLU A 71 7.45 7.80 -2.91
CA GLU A 71 7.32 6.45 -2.35
C GLU A 71 8.51 5.53 -2.68
N LYS A 72 8.94 5.48 -3.94
CA LYS A 72 10.07 4.63 -4.40
C LYS A 72 11.42 5.02 -3.79
N GLN A 73 11.53 6.24 -3.26
CA GLN A 73 12.75 6.81 -2.67
C GLN A 73 12.73 6.78 -1.14
N GLN A 74 11.58 6.49 -0.52
CA GLN A 74 11.45 6.37 0.93
C GLN A 74 12.20 5.13 1.42
N PRO A 75 13.19 5.23 2.29
CA PRO A 75 13.91 4.06 2.82
C PRO A 75 13.44 3.66 4.22
N LEU A 76 12.57 4.46 4.83
CA LEU A 76 12.13 4.26 6.20
C LEU A 76 10.95 3.28 6.23
N HIS A 77 11.11 2.24 7.05
CA HIS A 77 10.11 1.26 7.43
C HIS A 77 9.72 1.57 8.87
N ILE A 78 8.59 2.26 9.07
CA ILE A 78 8.17 2.75 10.39
C ILE A 78 7.96 1.60 11.39
N GLU A 79 7.57 0.43 10.91
CA GLU A 79 7.38 -0.79 11.68
C GLU A 79 8.66 -1.31 12.36
N TYR A 80 9.84 -0.98 11.82
CA TYR A 80 11.14 -1.34 12.39
C TYR A 80 11.66 -0.34 13.43
N CYS A 81 10.99 0.81 13.60
CA CYS A 81 11.33 1.74 14.66
C CYS A 81 10.91 1.18 16.02
N HIS A 82 11.81 1.19 17.01
CA HIS A 82 11.52 0.69 18.35
C HIS A 82 10.42 1.49 19.07
N ASP A 83 10.23 2.75 18.69
CA ASP A 83 9.26 3.73 19.20
C ASP A 83 8.22 4.09 18.13
N ARG A 84 7.86 3.13 17.28
CA ARG A 84 6.90 3.29 16.17
C ARG A 84 5.54 3.86 16.60
N GLU A 85 5.08 3.52 17.80
CA GLU A 85 3.82 4.05 18.33
C GLU A 85 3.94 5.53 18.68
N GLU A 86 5.04 5.91 19.33
CA GLU A 86 5.35 7.29 19.68
C GLU A 86 5.55 8.15 18.42
N ILE A 87 6.23 7.65 17.40
CA ILE A 87 6.38 8.33 16.10
C ILE A 87 5.02 8.61 15.48
N ALA A 88 4.14 7.61 15.39
CA ALA A 88 2.80 7.78 14.81
C ALA A 88 1.97 8.79 15.62
N ASN A 89 2.05 8.73 16.96
CA ASN A 89 1.35 9.66 17.83
C ASN A 89 1.87 11.09 17.71
N GLU A 90 3.19 11.31 17.60
CA GLU A 90 3.77 12.65 17.44
C GLU A 90 3.43 13.25 16.06
N LEU A 91 3.47 12.45 14.98
CA LEU A 91 3.01 12.91 13.67
C LEU A 91 1.54 13.33 13.70
N GLY A 92 0.69 12.53 14.35
CA GLY A 92 -0.73 12.87 14.53
C GLY A 92 -0.95 14.14 15.35
N LYS A 93 -0.25 14.32 16.48
CA LYS A 93 -0.33 15.55 17.30
C LYS A 93 0.12 16.80 16.54
N ALA A 94 1.11 16.66 15.66
CA ALA A 94 1.61 17.74 14.83
C ALA A 94 0.72 18.04 13.60
N ASN A 95 -0.35 17.27 13.38
CA ASN A 95 -1.16 17.26 12.15
C ASN A 95 -0.39 16.92 10.87
N ASN A 96 0.73 16.18 10.99
CA ASN A 96 1.54 15.68 9.88
C ASN A 96 0.92 14.38 9.33
N TRP A 97 -0.35 14.45 8.95
CA TRP A 97 -1.15 13.31 8.53
C TRP A 97 -0.74 12.78 7.16
N THR A 98 -0.33 13.67 6.26
CA THR A 98 0.18 13.30 4.93
C THR A 98 1.42 12.42 5.06
N GLU A 99 2.37 12.83 5.91
CA GLU A 99 3.60 12.12 6.17
C GLU A 99 3.34 10.75 6.81
N LEU A 100 2.45 10.69 7.81
CA LEU A 100 2.07 9.43 8.44
C LEU A 100 1.43 8.46 7.43
N LEU A 101 0.48 8.93 6.62
CA LEU A 101 -0.14 8.10 5.58
C LEU A 101 0.88 7.62 4.55
N THR A 102 1.84 8.47 4.18
CA THR A 102 2.85 8.12 3.19
C THR A 102 3.83 7.08 3.73
N LEU A 103 4.25 7.21 4.99
CA LEU A 103 5.07 6.20 5.66
C LEU A 103 4.32 4.86 5.77
N LEU A 104 3.07 4.87 6.23
CA LEU A 104 2.25 3.66 6.34
C LEU A 104 2.07 2.98 4.98
N ARG A 105 1.73 3.74 3.94
CA ARG A 105 1.60 3.23 2.58
C ARG A 105 2.91 2.62 2.08
N SER A 106 4.02 3.32 2.26
CA SER A 106 5.36 2.88 1.85
C SER A 106 5.74 1.55 2.52
N SER A 107 5.51 1.44 3.83
CA SER A 107 5.73 0.20 4.59
C SER A 107 4.82 -0.93 4.11
N LEU A 108 3.51 -0.68 3.99
CA LEU A 108 2.55 -1.67 3.51
C LEU A 108 2.88 -2.16 2.10
N LEU A 109 3.25 -1.27 1.17
CA LEU A 109 3.59 -1.65 -0.20
C LEU A 109 4.84 -2.52 -0.28
N ARG A 110 5.80 -2.33 0.62
CA ARG A 110 7.01 -3.14 0.65
C ARG A 110 6.86 -4.41 1.46
N TRP A 111 5.83 -4.52 2.29
CA TRP A 111 5.73 -5.63 3.23
C TRP A 111 5.75 -6.99 2.52
N GLN A 112 6.64 -7.90 2.93
CA GLN A 112 6.80 -9.26 2.36
C GLN A 112 6.66 -10.36 3.42
N PRO A 113 5.90 -11.42 3.13
CA PRO A 113 5.70 -12.52 4.07
C PRO A 113 6.97 -13.32 4.39
N ASP A 114 7.95 -13.32 3.49
CA ASP A 114 9.17 -14.13 3.62
C ASP A 114 10.18 -13.55 4.62
N THR A 115 10.14 -12.24 4.83
CA THR A 115 11.17 -11.49 5.57
C THR A 115 10.64 -10.76 6.79
N GLU A 116 9.33 -10.60 6.91
CA GLU A 116 8.72 -9.72 7.91
C GLU A 116 7.65 -10.41 8.75
N SER A 117 7.40 -9.84 9.92
CA SER A 117 6.45 -10.39 10.88
C SER A 117 5.00 -10.03 10.51
N PRO A 118 4.06 -10.99 10.55
CA PRO A 118 2.62 -10.71 10.48
C PRO A 118 2.14 -9.77 11.59
N ALA A 119 2.83 -9.73 12.74
CA ALA A 119 2.51 -8.78 13.81
C ALA A 119 2.77 -7.33 13.39
N ASP A 120 3.77 -7.09 12.54
CA ASP A 120 4.06 -5.76 11.99
C ASP A 120 3.01 -5.34 10.98
N LEU A 121 2.56 -6.26 10.12
CA LEU A 121 1.43 -6.02 9.21
C LEU A 121 0.13 -5.69 9.98
N ALA A 122 -0.15 -6.44 11.05
CA ALA A 122 -1.29 -6.18 11.93
C ALA A 122 -1.17 -4.79 12.60
N TRP A 123 0.02 -4.41 13.07
CA TRP A 123 0.26 -3.10 13.66
C TRP A 123 0.09 -1.97 12.63
N LEU A 124 0.69 -2.08 11.44
CA LEU A 124 0.55 -1.12 10.34
C LEU A 124 -0.93 -0.90 9.99
N THR A 125 -1.70 -1.98 9.92
CA THR A 125 -3.12 -1.95 9.61
C THR A 125 -3.93 -1.26 10.71
N LYS A 126 -3.66 -1.54 12.00
CA LYS A 126 -4.31 -0.84 13.13
C LYS A 126 -3.98 0.65 13.11
N CYS A 127 -2.71 0.99 12.89
CA CYS A 127 -2.24 2.37 12.83
C CYS A 127 -2.91 3.13 11.68
N PHE A 128 -3.02 2.51 10.50
CA PHE A 128 -3.74 3.09 9.36
C PHE A 128 -5.22 3.32 9.67
N ARG A 129 -5.93 2.36 10.25
CA ARG A 129 -7.36 2.53 10.59
C ARG A 129 -7.59 3.69 11.55
N LYS A 130 -6.80 3.76 12.62
CA LYS A 130 -6.82 4.91 13.55
C LYS A 130 -6.52 6.22 12.83
N THR A 131 -5.55 6.22 11.92
CA THR A 131 -5.20 7.41 11.13
C THR A 131 -6.34 7.83 10.21
N LYS A 132 -6.95 6.89 9.49
CA LYS A 132 -8.09 7.12 8.59
C LYS A 132 -9.26 7.80 9.31
N GLU A 133 -9.61 7.31 10.51
CA GLU A 133 -10.67 7.91 11.32
C GLU A 133 -10.40 9.37 11.68
N ASN A 134 -9.14 9.70 12.02
CA ASN A 134 -8.73 11.07 12.36
C ASN A 134 -8.63 12.01 11.15
N CYS A 135 -8.39 11.46 9.94
CA CYS A 135 -8.12 12.25 8.74
C CYS A 135 -9.32 12.48 7.82
N ARG A 136 -10.44 11.78 8.02
CA ARG A 136 -11.61 11.76 7.09
C ARG A 136 -12.16 13.13 6.69
N SER A 137 -12.06 14.14 7.56
CA SER A 137 -12.56 15.50 7.30
C SER A 137 -11.44 16.52 7.06
N LEU A 138 -10.19 16.10 6.94
CA LEU A 138 -9.03 16.97 6.84
C LEU A 138 -8.61 17.22 5.38
N LYS A 139 -7.86 18.31 5.18
CA LYS A 139 -7.21 18.65 3.91
C LYS A 139 -5.73 18.30 3.99
N ALA A 140 -5.19 17.75 2.91
CA ALA A 140 -3.76 17.57 2.74
C ALA A 140 -3.17 18.78 2.00
N GLU A 141 -1.99 19.26 2.42
CA GLU A 141 -1.21 20.22 1.63
C GLU A 141 -0.68 19.49 0.39
N LEU A 142 -1.10 19.96 -0.78
CA LEU A 142 -0.61 19.53 -2.08
C LEU A 142 0.42 20.55 -2.57
N ILE A 143 1.64 20.08 -2.83
CA ILE A 143 2.72 20.87 -3.40
C ILE A 143 2.91 20.45 -4.86
N LEU A 144 2.74 21.39 -5.78
CA LEU A 144 2.96 21.20 -7.21
C LEU A 144 4.13 22.04 -7.69
N HIS A 145 5.05 21.41 -8.41
CA HIS A 145 6.17 22.09 -9.06
C HIS A 145 5.72 22.60 -10.44
N LYS A 146 5.81 23.91 -10.64
CA LYS A 146 5.50 24.55 -11.92
C LYS A 146 6.67 24.38 -12.90
N PRO A 147 6.41 24.39 -14.22
CA PRO A 147 7.46 24.30 -15.24
C PRO A 147 8.49 25.43 -15.18
N ASP A 148 8.12 26.58 -14.62
CA ASP A 148 9.00 27.75 -14.43
C ASP A 148 9.89 27.64 -13.17
N GLY A 149 9.85 26.51 -12.46
CA GLY A 149 10.57 26.29 -11.21
C GLY A 149 9.86 26.85 -9.98
N GLY A 150 8.69 27.46 -10.14
CA GLY A 150 7.87 27.92 -9.01
C GLY A 150 7.21 26.76 -8.26
N ILE A 151 6.84 27.02 -7.00
CA ILE A 151 6.08 26.08 -6.17
C ILE A 151 4.67 26.61 -5.99
N PHE A 152 3.66 25.77 -6.26
CA PHE A 152 2.27 26.02 -5.92
C PHE A 152 1.87 25.15 -4.74
N LYS A 153 1.31 25.76 -3.69
CA LYS A 153 0.82 25.06 -2.50
C LYS A 153 -0.68 25.28 -2.36
N THR A 154 -1.44 24.21 -2.11
CA THR A 154 -2.88 24.29 -1.84
C THR A 154 -3.33 23.22 -0.87
N ASN A 155 -4.43 23.44 -0.16
CA ASN A 155 -5.02 22.46 0.73
C ASN A 155 -6.19 21.75 0.03
N SER A 156 -6.10 20.43 -0.13
CA SER A 156 -7.03 19.64 -0.95
C SER A 156 -7.63 18.46 -0.17
N ASN A 157 -8.98 18.41 -0.12
CA ASN A 157 -9.71 17.24 0.37
C ASN A 157 -9.51 16.04 -0.58
N SER A 158 -9.55 16.29 -1.90
CA SER A 158 -9.39 15.22 -2.90
C SER A 158 -8.02 14.55 -2.79
N TYR A 159 -6.97 15.32 -2.49
CA TYR A 159 -5.63 14.75 -2.29
C TYR A 159 -5.56 13.89 -1.03
N MET A 160 -6.16 14.33 0.09
CA MET A 160 -6.27 13.51 1.30
C MET A 160 -7.02 12.20 1.03
N ASN A 161 -8.14 12.26 0.31
CA ASN A 161 -8.91 11.07 -0.05
C ASN A 161 -8.12 10.10 -0.93
N ILE A 162 -7.31 10.61 -1.86
CA ILE A 162 -6.40 9.79 -2.68
C ILE A 162 -5.38 9.08 -1.77
N LEU A 163 -4.73 9.81 -0.85
CA LEU A 163 -3.76 9.21 0.07
C LEU A 163 -4.39 8.10 0.93
N LEU A 164 -5.61 8.31 1.43
CA LEU A 164 -6.36 7.31 2.18
C LEU A 164 -6.66 6.07 1.32
N ALA A 165 -7.14 6.26 0.09
CA ALA A 165 -7.47 5.18 -0.83
C ALA A 165 -6.23 4.37 -1.24
N GLU A 166 -5.13 5.05 -1.57
CA GLU A 166 -3.87 4.38 -1.95
C GLU A 166 -3.25 3.63 -0.77
N THR A 167 -3.34 4.17 0.45
CA THR A 167 -2.87 3.48 1.66
C THR A 167 -3.74 2.25 1.97
N LEU A 168 -5.05 2.34 1.73
CA LEU A 168 -5.98 1.22 1.87
C LEU A 168 -5.64 0.10 0.87
N ALA A 169 -5.44 0.45 -0.41
CA ALA A 169 -5.05 -0.51 -1.45
C ALA A 169 -3.70 -1.16 -1.17
N ALA A 170 -2.72 -0.40 -0.67
CA ALA A 170 -1.45 -0.93 -0.19
C ALA A 170 -1.65 -1.96 0.95
N GLY A 171 -2.53 -1.66 1.90
CA GLY A 171 -2.89 -2.57 2.98
C GLY A 171 -3.53 -3.86 2.47
N ALA A 172 -4.54 -3.75 1.61
CA ALA A 172 -5.20 -4.91 0.99
C ALA A 172 -4.19 -5.79 0.22
N THR A 173 -3.28 -5.16 -0.52
CA THR A 173 -2.20 -5.85 -1.25
C THR A 173 -1.24 -6.57 -0.32
N ALA A 174 -0.88 -5.98 0.82
CA ALA A 174 0.00 -6.60 1.81
C ALA A 174 -0.63 -7.84 2.44
N TRP A 175 -1.92 -7.77 2.81
CA TRP A 175 -2.67 -8.93 3.31
C TRP A 175 -2.86 -9.99 2.23
N HIS A 176 -3.06 -9.60 0.98
CA HIS A 176 -3.10 -10.53 -0.15
C HIS A 176 -1.76 -11.26 -0.34
N ARG A 177 -0.62 -10.56 -0.22
CA ARG A 177 0.69 -11.21 -0.20
C ARG A 177 0.87 -12.13 1.00
N CYS A 178 0.35 -11.75 2.17
CA CYS A 178 0.39 -12.59 3.38
C CYS A 178 -0.29 -13.95 3.14
N LEU A 179 -1.41 -13.99 2.39
CA LEU A 179 -2.06 -15.26 2.00
C LEU A 179 -1.17 -16.15 1.15
N ARG A 180 -0.30 -15.55 0.32
CA ARG A 180 0.64 -16.27 -0.55
C ARG A 180 1.95 -16.60 0.15
N GLY A 181 2.07 -16.28 1.44
CA GLY A 181 3.30 -16.44 2.20
C GLY A 181 3.74 -17.90 2.32
N PRO A 182 5.06 -18.16 2.40
CA PRO A 182 5.61 -19.48 2.61
C PRO A 182 5.23 -20.01 3.99
N GLY A 183 4.99 -21.32 4.07
CA GLY A 183 4.67 -22.01 5.34
C GLY A 183 3.19 -22.33 5.55
N GLY A 184 2.30 -21.84 4.69
CA GLY A 184 0.89 -22.29 4.66
C GLY A 184 0.10 -22.01 5.94
N VAL A 185 0.52 -21.02 6.73
CA VAL A 185 -0.22 -20.51 7.89
C VAL A 185 -0.77 -19.14 7.52
N ASN A 186 -2.09 -19.05 7.39
CA ASN A 186 -2.79 -17.84 7.03
C ASN A 186 -3.17 -17.03 8.26
N TYR A 187 -2.39 -15.97 8.50
CA TYR A 187 -2.66 -15.01 9.57
C TYR A 187 -3.91 -14.14 9.34
N CYS A 188 -4.54 -14.17 8.16
CA CYS A 188 -5.77 -13.41 7.90
C CYS A 188 -6.93 -13.88 8.78
N LEU A 189 -7.03 -15.18 9.08
CA LEU A 189 -8.10 -15.73 9.91
C LEU A 189 -7.94 -15.40 11.39
N ASP A 190 -6.70 -15.22 11.86
CA ASP A 190 -6.44 -14.68 13.21
C ASP A 190 -6.73 -13.17 13.29
N ASN A 191 -6.84 -12.51 12.13
CA ASN A 191 -7.00 -11.07 12.00
C ASN A 191 -8.28 -10.66 11.27
N LEU A 192 -9.39 -11.40 11.46
CA LEU A 192 -10.69 -11.10 10.83
C LEU A 192 -11.14 -9.64 11.00
N TRP A 193 -10.75 -9.02 12.11
CA TRP A 193 -11.03 -7.61 12.40
C TRP A 193 -10.58 -6.69 11.25
N VAL A 194 -9.50 -7.03 10.52
CA VAL A 194 -8.98 -6.28 9.37
C VAL A 194 -10.06 -6.11 8.30
N PHE A 195 -10.83 -7.16 8.03
CA PHE A 195 -11.85 -7.22 6.99
C PHE A 195 -13.23 -6.72 7.46
N ALA A 196 -13.34 -6.22 8.69
CA ALA A 196 -14.60 -5.68 9.20
C ALA A 196 -15.00 -4.34 8.53
N GLU A 197 -14.06 -3.65 7.89
CA GLU A 197 -14.36 -2.42 7.14
C GLU A 197 -14.67 -2.73 5.67
N GLU A 198 -15.84 -2.31 5.21
CA GLU A 198 -16.35 -2.58 3.85
C GLU A 198 -15.39 -2.12 2.75
N GLU A 199 -14.81 -0.93 2.87
CA GLU A 199 -13.84 -0.40 1.89
C GLU A 199 -12.61 -1.32 1.75
N PHE A 200 -12.05 -1.75 2.89
CA PHE A 200 -10.88 -2.63 2.92
C PHE A 200 -11.23 -4.01 2.39
N PHE A 201 -12.36 -4.55 2.84
CA PHE A 201 -12.86 -5.84 2.41
C PHE A 201 -13.09 -5.90 0.90
N THR A 202 -13.72 -4.86 0.34
CA THR A 202 -13.99 -4.78 -1.10
C THR A 202 -12.69 -4.79 -1.91
N GLU A 203 -11.71 -3.99 -1.51
CA GLU A 203 -10.42 -3.95 -2.20
C GLU A 203 -9.68 -5.29 -2.12
N PHE A 204 -9.71 -5.94 -0.95
CA PHE A 204 -9.12 -7.26 -0.76
C PHE A 204 -9.82 -8.34 -1.60
N MET A 205 -11.15 -8.33 -1.67
CA MET A 205 -11.92 -9.26 -2.49
C MET A 205 -11.69 -9.03 -3.99
N ASN A 206 -11.49 -7.79 -4.41
CA ASN A 206 -11.12 -7.47 -5.79
C ASN A 206 -9.74 -8.05 -6.17
N LEU A 207 -8.79 -8.10 -5.24
CA LEU A 207 -7.51 -8.77 -5.45
C LEU A 207 -7.69 -10.28 -5.54
N LEU A 208 -8.48 -10.85 -4.62
CA LEU A 208 -8.72 -12.29 -4.59
C LEU A 208 -9.48 -12.81 -5.81
N SER A 209 -10.43 -12.05 -6.36
CA SER A 209 -11.15 -12.44 -7.58
C SER A 209 -10.23 -12.56 -8.80
N GLN A 210 -9.07 -11.91 -8.75
CA GLN A 210 -8.03 -11.96 -9.77
C GLN A 210 -6.93 -13.00 -9.46
N ASP A 211 -6.93 -13.57 -8.24
CA ASP A 211 -5.95 -14.56 -7.79
C ASP A 211 -6.64 -15.80 -7.18
N PRO A 212 -7.07 -16.75 -8.03
CA PRO A 212 -7.73 -17.98 -7.58
C PRO A 212 -6.89 -18.82 -6.60
N VAL A 213 -5.57 -18.72 -6.64
CA VAL A 213 -4.68 -19.48 -5.75
C VAL A 213 -4.73 -18.92 -4.33
N ALA A 214 -4.59 -17.60 -4.18
CA ALA A 214 -4.73 -16.94 -2.89
C ALA A 214 -6.14 -17.13 -2.30
N TYR A 215 -7.16 -17.09 -3.16
CA TYR A 215 -8.54 -17.37 -2.78
C TYR A 215 -8.71 -18.80 -2.22
N MET A 216 -8.21 -19.81 -2.93
CA MET A 216 -8.28 -21.19 -2.48
C MET A 216 -7.50 -21.42 -1.17
N ALA A 217 -6.36 -20.75 -0.98
CA ALA A 217 -5.61 -20.81 0.28
C ALA A 217 -6.46 -20.32 1.46
N LEU A 218 -7.16 -19.19 1.29
CA LEU A 218 -8.10 -18.67 2.27
C LEU A 218 -9.26 -19.64 2.55
N VAL A 219 -9.84 -20.27 1.52
CA VAL A 219 -10.95 -21.24 1.66
C VAL A 219 -10.51 -22.55 2.33
N ASN A 220 -9.29 -23.03 2.08
CA ASN A 220 -8.85 -24.31 2.65
C ASN A 220 -8.59 -24.20 4.15
N GLU A 221 -7.96 -23.11 4.60
CA GLU A 221 -7.61 -22.93 6.02
C GLU A 221 -8.82 -22.60 6.90
N THR A 222 -9.86 -22.05 6.29
CA THR A 222 -11.11 -21.73 6.98
C THR A 222 -11.88 -22.98 7.42
N VAL A 223 -11.70 -24.12 6.77
CA VAL A 223 -12.27 -25.41 7.21
C VAL A 223 -11.64 -25.88 8.52
N GLU A 224 -10.38 -25.52 8.77
CA GLU A 224 -9.63 -25.92 9.95
C GLU A 224 -9.93 -25.04 11.18
N HIS A 225 -10.35 -23.79 10.94
CA HIS A 225 -10.75 -22.85 11.98
C HIS A 225 -12.27 -22.96 12.22
N LYS A 226 -12.66 -23.60 13.32
CA LYS A 226 -14.06 -23.92 13.74
C LYS A 226 -15.00 -22.71 13.95
N GLY A 227 -14.74 -21.55 13.36
CA GLY A 227 -15.56 -20.35 13.39
C GLY A 227 -16.21 -20.07 12.05
N SER A 228 -17.30 -20.75 11.73
CA SER A 228 -18.13 -20.52 10.54
C SER A 228 -18.61 -19.07 10.37
N GLN A 229 -18.68 -18.28 11.45
CA GLN A 229 -19.06 -16.87 11.42
C GLN A 229 -18.03 -15.95 10.70
N GLY A 230 -16.75 -16.32 10.67
CA GLY A 230 -15.71 -15.53 10.01
C GLY A 230 -15.72 -15.71 8.48
N LEU A 231 -15.96 -16.94 8.03
CA LEU A 231 -16.07 -17.29 6.60
C LEU A 231 -17.26 -16.63 5.92
N GLU A 232 -18.46 -16.68 6.51
CA GLU A 232 -19.68 -16.18 5.85
C GLU A 232 -19.54 -14.69 5.49
N ASN A 233 -18.82 -13.94 6.32
CA ASN A 233 -18.54 -12.54 6.09
C ASN A 233 -17.42 -12.30 5.06
N ILE A 234 -16.39 -13.15 5.02
CA ILE A 234 -15.23 -12.96 4.14
C ILE A 234 -15.43 -13.57 2.75
N LEU A 235 -16.05 -14.73 2.64
CA LEU A 235 -16.04 -15.56 1.45
C LEU A 235 -17.31 -15.47 0.61
N LYS A 236 -18.24 -14.51 0.91
CA LYS A 236 -19.56 -14.33 0.27
C LYS A 236 -19.75 -15.32 -0.87
N LEU A 237 -20.32 -16.49 -0.56
CA LEU A 237 -20.36 -17.68 -1.43
C LEU A 237 -20.74 -17.34 -2.89
N ASP A 238 -21.56 -16.29 -3.06
CA ASP A 238 -21.95 -15.70 -4.33
C ASP A 238 -20.77 -15.26 -5.21
N ASN A 239 -19.71 -14.64 -4.67
CA ASN A 239 -18.52 -14.24 -5.42
C ASN A 239 -17.73 -15.46 -5.95
N LEU A 240 -17.70 -16.54 -5.15
CA LEU A 240 -17.09 -17.82 -5.51
C LEU A 240 -17.86 -18.49 -6.65
N LEU A 241 -19.18 -18.50 -6.53
CA LEU A 241 -20.09 -19.00 -7.55
C LEU A 241 -19.98 -18.18 -8.84
N GLN A 242 -19.95 -16.85 -8.76
CA GLN A 242 -19.75 -15.97 -9.91
C GLN A 242 -18.40 -16.24 -10.61
N GLY A 243 -17.30 -16.36 -9.85
CA GLY A 243 -15.97 -16.67 -10.39
C GLY A 243 -15.86 -18.05 -11.05
N VAL A 244 -16.45 -19.09 -10.43
CA VAL A 244 -16.52 -20.44 -10.98
C VAL A 244 -17.40 -20.48 -12.23
N LEU A 245 -18.57 -19.86 -12.20
CA LEU A 245 -19.48 -19.76 -13.35
C LEU A 245 -18.83 -19.01 -14.51
N ALA A 246 -18.15 -17.89 -14.23
CA ALA A 246 -17.42 -17.13 -15.25
C ALA A 246 -16.26 -17.93 -15.85
N SER A 247 -15.49 -18.64 -15.03
CA SER A 247 -14.39 -19.48 -15.50
C SER A 247 -14.88 -20.68 -16.32
N GLN A 248 -15.94 -21.35 -15.86
CA GLN A 248 -16.60 -22.43 -16.59
C GLN A 248 -17.13 -21.93 -17.94
N TYR A 249 -17.80 -20.77 -17.96
CA TYR A 249 -18.32 -20.17 -19.18
C TYR A 249 -17.18 -19.80 -20.16
N CYS A 250 -16.10 -19.18 -19.67
CA CYS A 250 -14.93 -18.87 -20.47
C CYS A 250 -14.30 -20.13 -21.09
N LEU A 251 -14.15 -21.21 -20.32
CA LEU A 251 -13.53 -22.45 -20.77
C LEU A 251 -14.42 -23.29 -21.70
N THR A 252 -15.73 -23.31 -21.46
CA THR A 252 -16.65 -24.21 -22.18
C THR A 252 -17.36 -23.53 -23.33
N LYS A 253 -17.69 -22.24 -23.22
CA LYS A 253 -18.44 -21.49 -24.24
C LYS A 253 -17.56 -20.53 -25.00
N LEU A 254 -16.89 -19.62 -24.30
CA LEU A 254 -16.11 -18.57 -24.96
C LEU A 254 -14.90 -19.15 -25.71
N LEU A 255 -14.16 -20.08 -25.11
CA LEU A 255 -13.08 -20.80 -25.78
C LEU A 255 -13.59 -21.63 -26.96
N GLN A 256 -14.75 -22.29 -26.84
CA GLN A 256 -15.34 -23.06 -27.94
C GLN A 256 -15.73 -22.15 -29.10
N GLU A 257 -16.34 -21.00 -28.84
CA GLU A 257 -16.68 -20.01 -29.86
C GLU A 257 -15.43 -19.39 -30.49
N CYS A 258 -14.43 -19.01 -29.69
CA CYS A 258 -13.12 -18.56 -30.18
C CYS A 258 -12.46 -19.60 -31.09
N LEU A 259 -12.45 -20.88 -30.70
CA LEU A 259 -11.89 -21.97 -31.50
C LEU A 259 -12.71 -22.23 -32.77
N SER A 260 -14.04 -22.14 -32.70
CA SER A 260 -14.93 -22.32 -33.85
C SER A 260 -14.81 -21.18 -34.86
N VAL A 261 -14.59 -19.95 -34.37
CA VAL A 261 -14.34 -18.76 -35.18
C VAL A 261 -12.92 -18.80 -35.78
N ALA A 262 -11.90 -19.20 -35.01
CA ALA A 262 -10.53 -19.34 -35.48
C ALA A 262 -10.32 -20.50 -36.47
N ALA A 263 -11.12 -21.57 -36.38
CA ALA A 263 -11.13 -22.67 -37.35
C ALA A 263 -11.70 -22.26 -38.72
N GLY A 264 -12.40 -21.12 -38.81
CA GLY A 264 -12.80 -20.49 -40.07
C GLY A 264 -11.74 -19.47 -40.51
N SER A 265 -10.71 -19.92 -41.22
CA SER A 265 -9.44 -19.21 -41.46
C SER A 265 -9.46 -17.87 -42.21
N ASP A 266 -10.62 -17.29 -42.53
CA ASP A 266 -10.74 -16.10 -43.40
C ASP A 266 -11.56 -14.93 -42.81
N ARG A 267 -11.88 -14.93 -41.50
CA ARG A 267 -12.67 -13.85 -40.87
C ARG A 267 -11.81 -12.68 -40.39
N SER A 268 -12.28 -11.46 -40.63
CA SER A 268 -11.63 -10.24 -40.13
C SER A 268 -11.86 -10.04 -38.62
N VAL A 269 -10.94 -9.35 -37.93
CA VAL A 269 -11.02 -9.12 -36.47
C VAL A 269 -12.34 -8.43 -36.05
N SER A 270 -12.93 -7.58 -36.89
CA SER A 270 -14.23 -6.96 -36.59
C SER A 270 -15.39 -7.96 -36.60
N GLU A 271 -15.35 -8.96 -37.50
CA GLU A 271 -16.35 -10.02 -37.57
C GLU A 271 -16.19 -11.02 -36.42
N ILE A 272 -14.95 -11.27 -35.99
CA ILE A 272 -14.63 -12.09 -34.82
C ILE A 272 -15.18 -11.42 -33.55
N ASN A 273 -14.94 -10.12 -33.36
CA ASN A 273 -15.44 -9.39 -32.19
C ASN A 273 -16.96 -9.32 -32.15
N LEU A 274 -17.63 -9.14 -33.30
CA LEU A 274 -19.10 -9.19 -33.38
C LEU A 274 -19.66 -10.56 -33.01
N ALA A 275 -19.00 -11.64 -33.45
CA ALA A 275 -19.42 -13.00 -33.13
C ALA A 275 -19.24 -13.35 -31.64
N LEU A 276 -18.22 -12.80 -30.98
CA LEU A 276 -17.94 -13.02 -29.55
C LEU A 276 -18.71 -12.07 -28.62
N GLN A 277 -19.33 -11.03 -29.17
CA GLN A 277 -20.04 -10.00 -28.40
C GLN A 277 -21.20 -10.57 -27.54
N PRO A 278 -22.04 -11.51 -28.02
CA PRO A 278 -23.09 -12.11 -27.21
C PRO A 278 -22.54 -12.89 -26.01
N ALA A 279 -21.48 -13.68 -26.22
CA ALA A 279 -20.85 -14.44 -25.14
C ALA A 279 -20.14 -13.54 -24.12
N LYS A 280 -19.57 -12.44 -24.58
CA LYS A 280 -19.04 -11.38 -23.70
C LYS A 280 -20.15 -10.72 -22.87
N GLU A 281 -21.30 -10.42 -23.44
CA GLU A 281 -22.43 -9.81 -22.73
C GLU A 281 -23.05 -10.76 -21.70
N GLU A 282 -23.12 -12.05 -22.00
CA GLU A 282 -23.57 -13.09 -21.07
C GLU A 282 -22.57 -13.28 -19.92
N LEU A 283 -21.27 -13.30 -20.20
CA LEU A 283 -20.22 -13.30 -19.18
C LEU A 283 -20.31 -12.06 -18.26
N LEU A 284 -20.53 -10.88 -18.83
CA LEU A 284 -20.73 -9.65 -18.07
C LEU A 284 -22.02 -9.65 -17.24
N THR A 285 -22.99 -10.49 -17.59
CA THR A 285 -24.23 -10.66 -16.82
C THR A 285 -24.03 -11.63 -15.66
N LEU A 286 -23.23 -12.68 -15.85
CA LEU A 286 -22.83 -13.63 -14.79
C LEU A 286 -21.90 -13.00 -13.73
N LEU A 287 -21.21 -11.91 -14.08
CA LEU A 287 -20.27 -11.18 -13.21
C LEU A 287 -20.91 -9.98 -12.47
N LYS A 288 -22.23 -9.77 -12.59
CA LYS A 288 -23.00 -8.74 -11.87
C LYS A 288 -23.74 -9.35 -10.69
#